data_AF-A0A2N5KTZ4-F1
#
_entry.id   AF-A0A2N5KTZ4-F1
#
_cell.length_a   1.000
_cell.length_b   1.000
_cell.length_c   1.000
_cell.angle_alpha   90.00
_cell.angle_beta   90.00
_cell.angle_gamma   90.00
#
_symmetry.space_group_name_H-M   'P 1'
#
loop_
_entity.id
_entity.type
_entity.pdbx_description
1 polymer ?
#
loop_
_entity_poly.entity_id
_entity_poly.type
_entity_poly.pdbx_seq_one_letter_code
_entity_poly.pdbx_strand_id
1 'polypeptide(L)' 'MDMAQKFRRFLRTHRRPDGSRWAGAEIERATRGEVSRFYVSRLRRGLIADPGFKKVVAISRVMGIPVQAWLEDRPDP' A
#
# COMPACT_ATOMS: atom_id res chain seq x y z
N MET A 1 -5.76 10.82 -8.69
CA MET A 1 -5.10 10.74 -7.36
C MET A 1 -3.72 10.10 -7.55
N ASP A 2 -2.63 10.60 -6.96
CA ASP A 2 -1.32 9.95 -7.13
C ASP A 2 -1.22 8.62 -6.36
N MET A 3 -0.24 7.77 -6.70
CA MET A 3 -0.07 6.45 -6.07
C MET A 3 0.18 6.54 -4.55
N ALA A 4 0.82 7.62 -4.09
CA ALA A 4 1.09 7.83 -2.68
C ALA A 4 -0.17 8.18 -1.89
N GLN A 5 -1.06 8.99 -2.46
CA GLN A 5 -2.34 9.38 -1.90
C GLN A 5 -3.28 8.18 -1.88
N LYS A 6 -3.33 7.38 -2.95
CA LYS A 6 -4.06 6.10 -2.96
C LYS A 6 -3.55 5.17 -1.85
N PHE A 7 -2.23 5.03 -1.73
CA PHE A 7 -1.64 4.18 -0.71
C PHE A 7 -1.94 4.69 0.72
N ARG A 8 -1.83 5.99 0.98
CA ARG A 8 -2.22 6.59 2.28
C ARG A 8 -3.69 6.34 2.62
N ARG A 9 -4.58 6.39 1.62
CA ARG A 9 -6.00 6.06 1.78
C ARG A 9 -6.18 4.59 2.17
N PHE A 10 -5.50 3.66 1.51
CA PHE A 10 -5.56 2.24 1.87
C PHE A 10 -5.07 1.98 3.30
N LEU A 11 -3.97 2.59 3.72
CA LEU A 11 -3.50 2.49 5.12
C LEU A 11 -4.53 3.00 6.14
N ARG A 12 -5.37 3.97 5.74
CA ARG A 12 -6.44 4.52 6.59
C ARG A 12 -7.64 3.59 6.67
N THR A 13 -8.08 3.01 5.56
CA THR A 13 -9.34 2.27 5.43
C THR A 13 -9.21 0.76 5.61
N HIS A 14 -8.05 0.18 5.33
CA HIS A 14 -7.80 -1.25 5.46
C HIS A 14 -6.96 -1.49 6.72
N ARG A 15 -7.55 -2.16 7.70
CA ARG A 15 -6.87 -2.56 8.94
C ARG A 15 -6.23 -3.94 8.78
N ARG A 16 -5.29 -4.25 9.66
CA ARG A 16 -4.80 -5.62 9.83
C ARG A 16 -5.91 -6.49 10.43
N PRO A 17 -5.80 -7.84 10.35
CA PRO A 17 -6.80 -8.74 10.94
C PRO A 17 -7.03 -8.53 12.44
N ASP A 18 -6.02 -8.03 13.17
CA ASP A 18 -6.09 -7.67 14.59
C ASP A 18 -6.68 -6.28 14.84
N GLY A 19 -7.19 -5.60 13.81
CA GLY A 19 -7.75 -4.25 13.88
C GLY A 19 -6.71 -3.12 13.93
N SER A 20 -5.41 -3.44 14.05
CA SER A 20 -4.35 -2.43 14.09
C SER A 20 -4.07 -1.81 12.71
N ARG A 21 -3.32 -0.70 12.71
CA ARG A 21 -2.88 -0.05 11.47
C ARG A 21 -1.72 -0.81 10.82
N TRP A 22 -1.64 -0.73 9.50
CA TRP A 22 -0.45 -1.17 8.78
C TRP A 22 0.68 -0.15 8.94
N ALA A 23 1.82 -0.60 9.47
CA ALA A 23 3.09 0.11 9.43
C ALA A 23 4.07 -0.58 8.46
N GLY A 24 5.19 0.09 8.16
CA GLY A 24 6.13 -0.36 7.14
C GLY A 24 6.79 -1.70 7.46
N ALA A 25 7.10 -1.96 8.74
CA ALA A 25 7.70 -3.22 9.17
C ALA A 25 6.71 -4.39 9.05
N GLU A 26 5.42 -4.13 9.24
CA GLU A 26 4.35 -5.11 9.17
C GLU A 26 4.04 -5.48 7.73
N ILE A 27 4.05 -4.50 6.81
CA ILE A 27 3.95 -4.78 5.37
C ILE A 27 5.19 -5.56 4.90
N GLU A 28 6.39 -5.18 5.33
CA GLU A 28 7.62 -5.91 5.03
C GLU A 28 7.56 -7.36 5.50
N ARG A 29 7.12 -7.58 6.74
CA ARG A 29 6.94 -8.93 7.30
C ARG A 29 5.88 -9.73 6.54
N ALA A 30 4.71 -9.15 6.30
CA ALA A 30 3.60 -9.84 5.63
C ALA A 30 3.93 -10.20 4.17
N THR A 31 4.70 -9.35 3.48
CA THR A 31 5.18 -9.60 2.12
C THR A 31 6.45 -10.46 2.06
N ARG A 32 6.95 -10.92 3.21
CA ARG A 32 8.21 -11.69 3.33
C ARG A 32 9.40 -10.98 2.67
N GLY A 33 9.48 -9.66 2.82
CA GLY A 33 10.56 -8.83 2.30
C GLY A 33 10.41 -8.42 0.83
N GLU A 34 9.40 -8.90 0.10
CA GLU A 34 9.14 -8.44 -1.27
C GLU A 34 8.92 -6.92 -1.30
N VAL A 35 8.33 -6.33 -0.27
CA VAL A 35 8.17 -4.88 -0.14
C VAL A 35 8.85 -4.42 1.14
N SER A 36 10.05 -3.86 1.04
CA SER A 36 10.80 -3.43 2.24
C SER A 36 10.13 -2.27 2.96
N ARG A 37 10.41 -2.11 4.27
CA ARG A 37 9.87 -0.98 5.05
C ARG A 37 10.33 0.38 4.50
N PHE A 38 11.53 0.43 3.93
CA PHE A 38 12.06 1.63 3.29
C PHE A 38 11.28 1.98 2.02
N TYR A 39 10.99 0.97 1.20
CA TYR A 39 10.14 1.13 0.02
C TYR A 39 8.75 1.65 0.41
N VAL A 40 8.10 1.06 1.43
CA VAL A 40 6.82 1.52 1.96
C VAL A 40 6.88 2.99 2.38
N SER A 41 7.92 3.39 3.11
CA SER A 41 8.11 4.77 3.55
C SER A 41 8.22 5.74 2.37
N ARG A 42 8.99 5.38 1.33
CA ARG A 42 9.16 6.19 0.11
C ARG A 42 7.86 6.30 -0.69
N LEU A 43 7.15 5.18 -0.88
CA LEU A 43 5.85 5.17 -1.56
C LEU A 43 4.84 6.06 -0.83
N ARG A 44 4.74 5.93 0.50
CA ARG A 44 3.85 6.77 1.32
C ARG A 44 4.13 8.27 1.19
N ARG A 45 5.40 8.64 0.98
CA ARG A 45 5.88 10.02 0.81
C ARG A 45 5.79 10.54 -0.63
N GLY A 46 5.38 9.72 -1.60
CA GLY A 46 5.37 10.13 -3.02
C GLY A 46 6.74 10.19 -3.67
N LEU A 47 7.75 9.54 -3.09
CA LEU A 47 9.11 9.47 -3.65
C LEU A 47 9.29 8.32 -4.67
N ILE A 48 8.18 7.67 -5.02
CA ILE A 48 8.08 6.61 -6.01
C ILE A 48 6.87 6.98 -6.88
N ALA A 49 7.13 7.41 -8.11
CA ALA A 49 6.10 7.81 -9.05
C ALA A 49 5.29 6.58 -9.51
N ASP A 50 5.98 5.48 -9.83
CA ASP A 50 5.37 4.21 -10.20
C ASP A 50 5.94 3.08 -9.32
N PRO A 51 5.12 2.46 -8.45
CA PRO A 51 5.57 1.34 -7.62
C PRO A 51 5.89 0.05 -8.41
N GLY A 52 5.46 -0.05 -9.66
CA GLY A 52 5.61 -1.24 -10.47
C GLY A 52 4.65 -2.36 -10.05
N PHE A 53 4.20 -3.15 -11.04
CA PHE A 53 3.12 -4.11 -10.87
C PHE A 53 3.39 -5.16 -9.77
N LYS A 54 4.60 -5.70 -9.70
CA LYS A 54 4.97 -6.71 -8.69
C LYS A 54 4.76 -6.22 -7.26
N LYS A 55 5.10 -4.96 -6.97
CA LYS A 55 4.95 -4.36 -5.64
C LYS A 55 3.48 -4.08 -5.32
N VAL A 56 2.73 -3.58 -6.30
CA VAL A 56 1.27 -3.39 -6.18
C VAL A 56 0.59 -4.71 -5.83
N VAL A 57 0.90 -5.80 -6.53
CA VAL A 57 0.32 -7.13 -6.27
C VAL A 57 0.70 -7.63 -4.87
N ALA A 58 1.96 -7.50 -4.47
CA ALA A 58 2.42 -7.93 -3.15
C ALA A 58 1.69 -7.21 -2.01
N ILE A 59 1.57 -5.88 -2.10
CA ILE A 59 0.84 -5.07 -1.11
C ILE A 59 -0.65 -5.44 -1.10
N SER A 60 -1.26 -5.54 -2.28
CA SER A 60 -2.67 -5.87 -2.46
C SER A 60 -3.03 -7.20 -1.81
N ARG A 61 -2.21 -8.23 -2.05
CA ARG A 61 -2.40 -9.57 -1.48
C ARG A 61 -2.38 -9.57 0.04
N VAL A 62 -1.45 -8.85 0.68
CA VAL A 62 -1.32 -8.89 2.14
C VAL A 62 -2.31 -7.99 2.87
N MET A 63 -2.74 -6.90 2.23
CA MET A 63 -3.70 -5.95 2.80
C MET A 63 -5.16 -6.30 2.46
N GLY A 64 -5.40 -7.29 1.60
CA GLY A 64 -6.74 -7.65 1.14
C GLY A 64 -7.38 -6.58 0.23
N ILE A 65 -6.57 -5.86 -0.53
CA ILE A 65 -7.03 -4.79 -1.44
C ILE A 65 -7.08 -5.36 -2.86
N PRO A 66 -8.16 -5.15 -3.63
CA PRO A 66 -8.17 -5.47 -5.06
C PRO A 66 -7.11 -4.65 -5.82
N VAL A 67 -6.34 -5.29 -6.71
CA VAL A 67 -5.29 -4.60 -7.50
C VAL A 67 -5.90 -3.46 -8.32
N GLN A 68 -7.12 -3.63 -8.82
CA GLN A 68 -7.88 -2.63 -9.59
C GLN A 68 -8.13 -1.34 -8.79
N ALA A 69 -8.21 -1.42 -7.47
CA ALA A 69 -8.42 -0.24 -6.61
C ALA A 69 -7.25 0.76 -6.71
N TRP A 70 -6.06 0.31 -7.10
CA TRP A 70 -4.92 1.20 -7.36
C TRP A 70 -5.08 2.02 -8.64
N LEU A 71 -5.87 1.52 -9.60
CA LEU A 71 -6.15 2.19 -10.88
C LEU A 71 -7.34 3.13 -10.77
N GLU A 72 -8.30 2.85 -9.89
CA GLU A 72 -9.46 3.72 -9.66
C GLU A 72 -9.04 5.14 -9.24
N ASP A 73 -9.44 6.14 -10.03
CA ASP A 73 -9.44 7.54 -9.61
C ASP A 73 -10.81 7.87 -9.03
N ARG A 74 -10.98 7.55 -7.75
CA ARG A 74 -12.11 8.06 -6.98
C ARG A 74 -11.76 9.46 -6.45
N PRO A 75 -12.57 10.50 -6.72
CA PRO A 75 -12.45 11.75 -5.97
C PRO A 75 -12.67 11.44 -4.48
N ASP A 76 -11.85 12.02 -3.60
CA ASP A 76 -12.17 12.03 -2.17
C ASP A 76 -13.46 12.88 -2.01
N PRO A 77 -14.51 12.39 -1.32
CA PRO A 77 -15.66 13.20 -0.98
C PRO A 77 -15.31 14.32 0.00
#